data_AF-A0A0D5YUG6-F1
#
_entry.id   AF-A0A0D5YUG6-F1
#
_cell.length_a   1.000
_cell.length_b   1.000
_cell.length_c   1.000
_cell.angle_alpha   90.00
_cell.angle_beta   90.00
_cell.angle_gamma   90.00
#
_symmetry.space_group_name_H-M   'P 1'
#
loop_
_entity.id
_entity.type
_entity.pdbx_description
1 polymer ?
#
loop_
_entity_poly.entity_id
_entity_poly.type
_entity_poly.pdbx_seq_one_letter_code
_entity_poly.pdbx_strand_id
1 'polypeptide(L)'
;MKKKIIISMQKWAGLNAILFIIVLAPLAILAQENQEAFHTFRGEVVDSDNNRPLVFATLSVEDTNISTITNTEGSFQLKVPKEITSGHVIVSFLGYQTKRVPLDQLKRKNNKIALDVSVTQLSEVGVEIPKNAAALVRQTLARKGENYYNDPMLMTAFYRETIKRRRRNVSLSEAVVNIYKSPYNSERRDAVELFKARKSTDYSRLDTIALKLQGGPFNTLYVDIMKYPEYIFDNESFENYKFSFDRSTLINDRLIYVIDFKQHETILEPLYQGKLFIDIENKTLTSAIYSLNITDRERAARLFVRRKPPKVDVWPTEVSYRVDYREKDGKWYYGYSNAALTFKVDWEDKLFNSVYSMTAEMAVTDWEPNVSGELPKNRNRLKKSIILSDEAIGFSDPDFWGEYNIIEPEKSIESAIKKIQRQLKRARRNGGNSIP
;
A
#
# COMPACT_ATOMS: atom_id res chain seq x y z
N MET A 1 41.67 -79.74 44.25
CA MET A 1 40.90 -78.55 44.71
C MET A 1 40.32 -77.84 43.50
N LYS A 2 39.02 -77.54 43.54
CA LYS A 2 38.14 -77.32 42.38
C LYS A 2 38.31 -75.94 41.73
N LYS A 3 38.27 -75.94 40.38
CA LYS A 3 38.30 -74.83 39.43
C LYS A 3 37.30 -73.72 39.79
N LYS A 4 37.75 -72.45 39.79
CA LYS A 4 36.86 -71.28 39.73
C LYS A 4 36.73 -70.81 38.28
N ILE A 5 35.47 -70.64 37.90
CA ILE A 5 34.95 -70.37 36.57
C ILE A 5 35.11 -68.87 36.26
N ILE A 6 35.66 -68.57 35.08
CA ILE A 6 35.67 -67.26 34.46
C ILE A 6 34.26 -66.99 33.91
N ILE A 7 33.58 -65.95 34.39
CA ILE A 7 32.42 -65.38 33.70
C ILE A 7 32.75 -63.92 33.39
N SER A 8 32.67 -63.62 32.11
CA SER A 8 32.98 -62.35 31.45
C SER A 8 32.10 -61.19 31.95
N MET A 9 32.72 -60.13 32.44
CA MET A 9 32.09 -58.81 32.64
C MET A 9 31.89 -58.00 31.33
N GLN A 10 31.92 -58.65 30.16
CA GLN A 10 31.79 -57.97 28.87
C GLN A 10 30.37 -57.87 28.32
N LYS A 11 29.34 -58.36 29.04
CA LYS A 11 27.96 -58.40 28.52
C LYS A 11 27.01 -57.32 29.06
N TRP A 12 27.46 -56.41 29.94
CA TRP A 12 26.60 -55.36 30.53
C TRP A 12 26.96 -53.92 30.12
N ALA A 13 27.95 -53.75 29.24
CA ALA A 13 28.22 -52.44 28.61
C ALA A 13 27.49 -52.29 27.24
N GLY A 14 27.13 -53.40 26.60
CA GLY A 14 26.48 -53.39 25.28
C GLY A 14 24.97 -53.12 25.31
N LEU A 15 24.28 -53.38 26.42
CA LEU A 15 22.82 -53.22 26.48
C LEU A 15 22.39 -51.77 26.78
N ASN A 16 23.17 -51.04 27.57
CA ASN A 16 22.88 -49.63 27.90
C ASN A 16 23.27 -48.66 26.78
N ALA A 17 24.22 -49.01 25.92
CA ALA A 17 24.57 -48.20 24.75
C ALA A 17 23.51 -48.30 23.63
N ILE A 18 22.88 -49.47 23.46
CA ILE A 18 21.81 -49.67 22.47
C ILE A 18 20.50 -49.00 22.93
N LEU A 19 20.21 -49.00 24.25
CA LEU A 19 19.04 -48.30 24.78
C LEU A 19 19.18 -46.76 24.71
N PHE A 20 20.40 -46.23 24.84
CA PHE A 20 20.64 -44.78 24.69
C PHE A 20 20.59 -44.32 23.23
N ILE A 21 20.96 -45.18 22.28
CA ILE A 21 20.86 -44.88 20.84
C ILE A 21 19.42 -44.96 20.33
N ILE A 22 18.57 -45.81 20.92
CA ILE A 22 17.14 -45.93 20.53
C ILE A 22 16.29 -44.81 21.14
N VAL A 23 16.67 -44.23 22.29
CA VAL A 23 15.94 -43.10 22.90
C VAL A 23 16.32 -41.75 22.30
N LEU A 24 17.49 -41.63 21.65
CA LEU A 24 17.92 -40.41 20.95
C LEU A 24 17.52 -40.35 19.46
N ALA A 25 16.92 -41.42 18.91
CA ALA A 25 16.58 -41.54 17.49
C ALA A 25 15.06 -41.65 17.23
N PRO A 26 14.23 -40.76 17.81
CA PRO A 26 13.28 -40.04 16.94
C PRO A 26 13.03 -38.59 17.42
N LEU A 27 14.08 -37.77 17.54
CA LEU A 27 13.92 -36.30 17.61
C LEU A 27 14.43 -35.57 16.36
N ALA A 28 15.00 -36.32 15.40
CA ALA A 28 15.52 -35.78 14.15
C ALA A 28 14.52 -35.80 12.98
N ILE A 29 13.22 -36.09 13.20
CA ILE A 29 12.23 -36.26 12.12
C ILE A 29 11.20 -35.11 12.01
N LEU A 30 11.31 -34.02 12.79
CA LEU A 30 10.42 -32.85 12.61
C LEU A 30 11.15 -31.52 12.40
N ALA A 31 12.35 -31.57 11.82
CA ALA A 31 12.85 -30.46 11.03
C ALA A 31 12.54 -30.75 9.55
N GLN A 32 11.24 -30.82 9.21
CA GLN A 32 10.85 -30.59 7.83
C GLN A 32 11.23 -29.13 7.57
N GLU A 33 12.39 -28.95 6.93
CA GLU A 33 12.73 -27.72 6.24
C GLU A 33 11.51 -27.43 5.37
N ASN A 34 10.68 -26.47 5.79
CA ASN A 34 9.66 -25.89 4.93
C ASN A 34 10.45 -25.33 3.75
N GLN A 35 10.63 -26.15 2.70
CA GLN A 35 11.22 -25.72 1.46
C GLN A 35 10.42 -24.49 1.05
N GLU A 36 11.06 -23.32 1.07
CA GLU A 36 10.38 -22.11 0.63
C GLU A 36 9.83 -22.41 -0.77
N ALA A 37 8.50 -22.45 -0.92
CA ALA A 37 7.80 -22.79 -2.16
C ALA A 37 7.98 -21.70 -3.24
N PHE A 38 8.87 -20.74 -3.01
CA PHE A 38 8.98 -19.52 -3.78
C PHE A 38 10.43 -19.19 -4.13
N HIS A 39 10.55 -18.59 -5.28
CA HIS A 39 11.66 -17.80 -5.77
C HIS A 39 11.46 -16.34 -5.38
N THR A 40 12.36 -15.80 -4.57
CA THR A 40 12.34 -14.37 -4.20
C THR A 40 13.30 -13.59 -5.07
N PHE A 41 12.79 -12.59 -5.78
CA PHE A 41 13.56 -11.62 -6.57
C PHE A 41 13.52 -10.26 -5.88
N ARG A 42 14.66 -9.56 -5.88
CA ARG A 42 14.81 -8.25 -5.22
C ARG A 42 15.58 -7.28 -6.10
N GLY A 43 15.21 -6.02 -6.04
CA GLY A 43 15.86 -4.98 -6.82
C GLY A 43 15.22 -3.62 -6.60
N GLU A 44 15.51 -2.71 -7.50
CA GLU A 44 14.95 -1.36 -7.55
C GLU A 44 14.41 -1.04 -8.95
N VAL A 45 13.40 -0.16 -8.99
CA VAL A 45 12.90 0.45 -10.22
C VAL A 45 13.22 1.94 -10.18
N VAL A 46 13.83 2.45 -11.25
CA VAL A 46 14.29 3.84 -11.35
C VAL A 46 13.86 4.46 -12.68
N ASP A 47 13.79 5.79 -12.69
CA ASP A 47 13.75 6.59 -13.91
C ASP A 47 15.09 6.43 -14.66
N SER A 48 15.04 6.13 -15.96
CA SER A 48 16.23 5.91 -16.79
C SER A 48 17.07 7.17 -17.00
N ASP A 49 16.45 8.36 -17.03
CA ASP A 49 17.12 9.63 -17.32
C ASP A 49 17.89 10.16 -16.11
N ASN A 50 17.30 10.06 -14.91
CA ASN A 50 17.84 10.72 -13.71
C ASN A 50 18.16 9.76 -12.55
N ASN A 51 17.95 8.45 -12.71
CA ASN A 51 18.14 7.41 -11.69
C ASN A 51 17.35 7.62 -10.40
N ARG A 52 16.32 8.48 -10.40
CA ARG A 52 15.47 8.65 -9.22
C ARG A 52 14.61 7.40 -9.00
N PRO A 53 14.42 6.97 -7.75
CA PRO A 53 13.55 5.86 -7.44
C PRO A 53 12.11 6.11 -7.89
N LEU A 54 11.49 5.11 -8.53
CA LEU A 54 10.08 5.16 -8.90
C LEU A 54 9.25 4.52 -7.78
N VAL A 55 8.64 5.36 -6.95
CA VAL A 55 7.80 4.95 -5.82
C VAL A 55 6.43 4.49 -6.33
N PHE A 56 5.94 3.35 -5.85
CA PHE A 56 4.68 2.73 -6.29
C PHE A 56 4.65 2.27 -7.76
N ALA A 57 5.81 1.98 -8.34
CA ALA A 57 5.89 1.22 -9.59
C ALA A 57 5.37 -0.20 -9.36
N THR A 58 4.53 -0.67 -10.27
CA THR A 58 3.93 -1.99 -10.21
C THR A 58 4.82 -2.99 -10.92
N LEU A 59 5.08 -4.13 -10.28
CA LEU A 59 5.70 -5.29 -10.91
C LEU A 59 4.71 -6.45 -10.85
N SER A 60 4.28 -6.99 -11.98
CA SER A 60 3.38 -8.15 -12.07
C SER A 60 4.00 -9.28 -12.88
N VAL A 61 3.81 -10.52 -12.45
CA VAL A 61 4.14 -11.69 -13.28
C VAL A 61 2.98 -11.87 -14.26
N GLU A 62 3.30 -11.78 -15.55
CA GLU A 62 2.37 -11.89 -16.68
C GLU A 62 1.48 -13.14 -16.54
N ASP A 63 0.20 -13.00 -16.89
CA ASP A 63 -0.82 -14.06 -16.79
C ASP A 63 -1.06 -14.63 -15.38
N THR A 64 -0.57 -13.97 -14.34
CA THR A 64 -0.83 -14.36 -12.95
C THR A 64 -1.38 -13.21 -12.10
N ASN A 65 -1.73 -13.52 -10.86
CA ASN A 65 -2.14 -12.53 -9.85
C ASN A 65 -0.98 -12.11 -8.92
N ILE A 66 0.26 -12.51 -9.25
CA ILE A 66 1.44 -12.22 -8.45
C ILE A 66 1.93 -10.84 -8.83
N SER A 67 1.93 -9.92 -7.88
CA SER A 67 2.49 -8.59 -8.10
C SER A 67 3.03 -7.97 -6.83
N THR A 68 3.97 -7.07 -6.96
CA THR A 68 4.40 -6.20 -5.87
C THR A 68 4.45 -4.76 -6.34
N ILE A 69 4.52 -3.83 -5.39
CA ILE A 69 4.78 -2.43 -5.67
C ILE A 69 6.14 -2.07 -5.07
N THR A 70 6.85 -1.16 -5.72
CA THR A 70 8.06 -0.60 -5.13
C THR A 70 7.72 0.22 -3.89
N ASN A 71 8.61 0.16 -2.91
CA ASN A 71 8.55 1.05 -1.77
C ASN A 71 9.02 2.45 -2.18
N THR A 72 9.19 3.27 -1.16
CA THR A 72 9.52 4.68 -1.25
C THR A 72 11.00 4.93 -1.65
N GLU A 73 11.86 3.93 -1.47
CA GLU A 73 13.22 3.86 -2.05
C GLU A 73 13.24 3.24 -3.47
N GLY A 74 12.07 3.02 -4.11
CA GLY A 74 11.97 2.33 -5.40
C GLY A 74 12.30 0.84 -5.34
N SER A 75 12.55 0.28 -4.15
CA SER A 75 12.93 -1.11 -3.95
C SER A 75 11.72 -2.05 -3.97
N PHE A 76 11.87 -3.23 -4.55
CA PHE A 76 10.85 -4.27 -4.61
C PHE A 76 11.32 -5.62 -4.06
N GLN A 77 10.34 -6.44 -3.66
CA GLN A 77 10.53 -7.86 -3.35
C GLN A 77 9.37 -8.65 -3.98
N LEU A 78 9.66 -9.37 -5.05
CA LEU A 78 8.70 -10.21 -5.76
C LEU A 78 8.91 -11.68 -5.38
N LYS A 79 7.86 -12.35 -4.90
CA LYS A 79 7.88 -13.79 -4.62
C LYS A 79 7.10 -14.52 -5.70
N VAL A 80 7.72 -15.49 -6.35
CA VAL A 80 7.14 -16.27 -7.45
C VAL A 80 7.21 -17.75 -7.08
N PRO A 81 6.11 -18.52 -7.11
CA PRO A 81 6.14 -19.97 -6.88
C PRO A 81 7.17 -20.67 -7.75
N LYS A 82 7.86 -21.69 -7.21
CA LYS A 82 8.91 -22.44 -7.93
C LYS A 82 8.40 -23.16 -9.18
N GLU A 83 7.09 -23.42 -9.23
CA GLU A 83 6.40 -24.06 -10.35
C GLU A 83 6.34 -23.15 -11.58
N ILE A 84 6.43 -21.83 -11.39
CA ILE A 84 6.48 -20.84 -12.46
C ILE A 84 7.95 -20.62 -12.84
N THR A 85 8.39 -21.31 -13.88
CA THR A 85 9.79 -21.31 -14.34
C THR A 85 10.03 -20.42 -15.55
N SER A 86 8.97 -19.97 -16.23
CA SER A 86 9.04 -19.14 -17.43
C SER A 86 7.97 -18.03 -17.41
N GLY A 87 8.10 -17.06 -18.31
CA GLY A 87 7.21 -15.90 -18.42
C GLY A 87 7.94 -14.58 -18.24
N HIS A 88 7.17 -13.51 -18.07
CA HIS A 88 7.71 -12.16 -17.93
C HIS A 88 7.19 -11.47 -16.68
N VAL A 89 8.02 -10.59 -16.13
CA VAL A 89 7.61 -9.58 -15.17
C VAL A 89 7.36 -8.28 -15.95
N ILE A 90 6.11 -7.83 -15.90
CA ILE A 90 5.68 -6.54 -16.42
C ILE A 90 5.92 -5.49 -15.35
N VAL A 91 6.71 -4.48 -15.67
CA VAL A 91 7.02 -3.36 -14.80
C VAL A 91 6.40 -2.11 -15.40
N SER A 92 5.49 -1.48 -14.67
CA SER A 92 4.76 -0.30 -15.12
C SER A 92 4.75 0.79 -14.05
N PHE A 93 4.80 2.03 -14.52
CA PHE A 93 4.66 3.20 -13.67
C PHE A 93 3.97 4.31 -14.47
N LEU A 94 3.19 5.14 -13.78
CA LEU A 94 2.35 6.14 -14.41
C LEU A 94 3.21 7.17 -15.16
N GLY A 95 2.96 7.33 -16.46
CA GLY A 95 3.72 8.23 -17.33
C GLY A 95 5.02 7.65 -17.89
N TYR A 96 5.24 6.33 -17.73
CA TYR A 96 6.42 5.63 -18.22
C TYR A 96 6.03 4.51 -19.18
N GLN A 97 6.96 4.14 -20.06
CA GLN A 97 6.81 2.98 -20.91
C GLN A 97 6.85 1.70 -20.07
N THR A 98 5.84 0.85 -20.27
CA THR A 98 5.80 -0.47 -19.63
C THR A 98 6.96 -1.32 -20.12
N LYS A 99 7.74 -1.88 -19.20
CA LYS A 99 8.89 -2.73 -19.50
C LYS A 99 8.55 -4.19 -19.22
N ARG A 100 8.89 -5.06 -20.16
CA ARG A 100 8.68 -6.51 -20.05
C ARG A 100 10.02 -7.20 -19.84
N VAL A 101 10.21 -7.79 -18.66
CA VAL A 101 11.49 -8.41 -18.24
C VAL A 101 11.31 -9.93 -18.13
N PRO A 102 12.03 -10.75 -18.92
CA PRO A 102 11.97 -12.21 -18.78
C PRO A 102 12.32 -12.68 -17.36
N LEU A 103 11.56 -13.64 -16.83
CA LEU A 103 11.70 -14.13 -15.45
C LEU A 103 13.07 -14.80 -15.21
N ASP A 104 13.61 -15.45 -16.23
CA ASP A 104 14.92 -16.12 -16.23
C ASP A 104 16.11 -15.13 -16.20
N GLN A 105 15.89 -13.88 -16.64
CA GLN A 105 16.88 -12.81 -16.56
C GLN A 105 16.93 -12.13 -15.19
N LEU A 106 15.91 -12.34 -14.33
CA LEU A 106 15.91 -11.76 -13.00
C LEU A 106 16.84 -12.54 -12.05
N LYS A 107 17.75 -11.80 -11.43
CA LYS A 107 18.64 -12.31 -10.38
C LYS A 107 17.88 -12.40 -9.06
N ARG A 108 18.31 -13.26 -8.13
CA ARG A 108 17.70 -13.33 -6.77
C ARG A 108 17.79 -12.00 -6.01
N LYS A 109 18.82 -11.21 -6.27
CA LYS A 109 19.11 -9.93 -5.62
C LYS A 109 19.72 -8.96 -6.62
N ASN A 110 19.69 -7.67 -6.29
CA ASN A 110 20.37 -6.58 -7.01
C ASN A 110 19.94 -6.44 -8.48
N ASN A 111 18.65 -6.64 -8.77
CA ASN A 111 18.11 -6.23 -10.07
C ASN A 111 17.96 -4.70 -10.08
N LYS A 112 18.26 -4.08 -11.21
CA LYS A 112 17.97 -2.67 -11.46
C LYS A 112 17.16 -2.58 -12.74
N ILE A 113 15.91 -2.12 -12.63
CA ILE A 113 14.99 -2.00 -13.74
C ILE A 113 14.75 -0.51 -14.01
N ALA A 114 15.40 0.02 -15.04
CA ALA A 114 15.17 1.40 -15.47
C ALA A 114 13.96 1.48 -16.41
N LEU A 115 13.05 2.44 -16.18
CA LEU A 115 11.92 2.75 -17.05
C LEU A 115 12.13 4.09 -17.74
N ASP A 116 11.77 4.15 -19.02
CA ASP A 116 11.81 5.36 -19.83
C ASP A 116 10.47 6.11 -19.74
N VAL A 117 10.52 7.44 -19.66
CA VAL A 117 9.31 8.27 -19.67
C VAL A 117 8.56 8.04 -20.99
N SER A 118 7.24 7.92 -20.92
CA SER A 118 6.37 7.85 -22.09
C SER A 118 6.21 9.24 -22.69
N VAL A 119 7.28 9.73 -23.31
CA VAL A 119 7.31 11.06 -23.91
C VAL A 119 6.53 11.04 -25.21
N THR A 120 5.52 11.91 -25.29
CA THR A 120 4.97 12.36 -26.56
C THR A 120 5.36 13.83 -26.70
N GLN A 121 6.11 14.18 -27.75
CA GLN A 121 6.20 15.60 -28.12
C GLN A 121 4.79 16.04 -28.48
N LEU A 122 4.23 16.98 -27.70
CA LEU A 122 3.01 17.66 -28.09
C LEU A 122 3.28 18.25 -29.48
N SER A 123 2.55 17.79 -30.48
CA SER A 123 2.56 18.47 -31.77
C SER A 123 2.17 19.92 -31.48
N GLU A 124 3.00 20.86 -31.93
CA GLU A 124 2.82 22.31 -31.76
C GLU A 124 1.50 22.84 -32.36
N VAL A 125 0.71 21.94 -32.96
CA VAL A 125 -0.61 22.15 -33.52
C VAL A 125 -1.65 22.29 -32.39
N GLY A 126 -1.71 23.48 -31.80
CA GLY A 126 -2.94 24.06 -31.25
C GLY A 126 -3.21 23.88 -29.75
N VAL A 127 -2.38 23.17 -28.99
CA VAL A 127 -2.53 23.10 -27.52
C VAL A 127 -1.69 24.20 -26.88
N GLU A 128 -2.30 25.35 -26.59
CA GLU A 128 -1.66 26.38 -25.76
C GLU A 128 -1.42 25.82 -24.35
N ILE A 129 -0.16 25.47 -24.06
CA ILE A 129 0.26 25.13 -22.70
C ILE A 129 0.00 26.38 -21.83
N PRO A 130 -0.82 26.29 -20.76
CA PRO A 130 -1.04 27.43 -19.89
C PRO A 130 0.29 27.96 -19.38
N LYS A 131 0.59 29.25 -19.55
CA LYS A 131 1.89 29.81 -19.15
C LYS A 131 2.16 29.71 -17.63
N ASN A 132 1.11 29.50 -16.83
CA ASN A 132 1.17 29.48 -15.39
C ASN A 132 0.63 28.15 -14.83
N ALA A 133 1.55 27.31 -14.34
CA ALA A 133 1.24 26.01 -13.75
C ALA A 133 0.37 26.13 -12.48
N ALA A 134 0.62 27.14 -11.64
CA ALA A 134 -0.16 27.37 -10.43
C ALA A 134 -1.62 27.72 -10.77
N ALA A 135 -1.84 28.54 -11.81
CA ALA A 135 -3.17 28.88 -12.29
C ALA A 135 -3.92 27.64 -12.82
N LEU A 136 -3.22 26.74 -13.53
CA LEU A 136 -3.80 25.46 -13.97
C LEU A 136 -4.23 24.61 -12.78
N VAL A 137 -3.39 24.45 -11.75
CA VAL A 137 -3.75 23.68 -10.55
C VAL A 137 -4.96 24.30 -9.84
N ARG A 138 -5.00 25.62 -9.65
CA ARG A 138 -6.16 26.32 -9.07
C ARG A 138 -7.43 26.04 -9.88
N GLN A 139 -7.35 26.12 -11.20
CA GLN A 139 -8.47 25.85 -12.09
C GLN A 139 -8.94 24.40 -11.96
N THR A 140 -8.02 23.43 -11.94
CA THR A 140 -8.34 22.01 -11.75
C THR A 140 -9.09 21.78 -10.44
N LEU A 141 -8.60 22.32 -9.32
CA LEU A 141 -9.27 22.19 -8.02
C LEU A 141 -10.66 22.84 -8.00
N ALA A 142 -10.81 23.99 -8.65
CA ALA A 142 -12.09 24.70 -8.73
C ALA A 142 -13.16 23.94 -9.55
N ARG A 143 -12.74 23.18 -10.57
CA ARG A 143 -13.66 22.42 -11.45
C ARG A 143 -14.14 21.09 -10.85
N LYS A 144 -13.89 20.82 -9.56
CA LYS A 144 -14.28 19.56 -8.93
C LYS A 144 -15.78 19.25 -9.04
N GLY A 145 -16.64 20.27 -8.97
CA GLY A 145 -18.10 20.08 -9.14
C GLY A 145 -18.53 19.80 -10.59
N GLU A 146 -17.72 20.20 -11.58
CA GLU A 146 -17.96 19.97 -13.01
C GLU A 146 -17.43 18.60 -13.44
N ASN A 147 -16.21 18.25 -13.03
CA ASN A 147 -15.49 17.11 -13.59
C ASN A 147 -15.69 15.82 -12.78
N TYR A 148 -16.06 15.90 -11.51
CA TYR A 148 -16.25 14.75 -10.63
C TYR A 148 -17.73 14.53 -10.33
N TYR A 149 -18.08 13.31 -9.91
CA TYR A 149 -19.45 13.01 -9.50
C TYR A 149 -19.87 13.91 -8.35
N ASN A 150 -20.96 14.65 -8.53
CA ASN A 150 -21.40 15.67 -7.58
C ASN A 150 -22.74 15.31 -6.91
N ASP A 151 -23.14 14.05 -7.03
CA ASP A 151 -24.26 13.46 -6.29
C ASP A 151 -23.70 12.61 -5.14
N PRO A 152 -24.44 12.41 -4.04
CA PRO A 152 -24.03 11.47 -3.01
C PRO A 152 -23.88 10.06 -3.60
N MET A 153 -22.83 9.36 -3.21
CA MET A 153 -22.53 8.00 -3.70
C MET A 153 -22.25 7.06 -2.54
N LEU A 154 -22.65 5.81 -2.71
CA LEU A 154 -22.17 4.70 -1.89
C LEU A 154 -21.11 3.94 -2.69
N MET A 155 -19.91 3.83 -2.15
CA MET A 155 -18.81 3.08 -2.75
C MET A 155 -18.42 1.89 -1.88
N THR A 156 -18.25 0.72 -2.49
CA THR A 156 -17.64 -0.44 -1.81
C THR A 156 -16.16 -0.49 -2.15
N ALA A 157 -15.30 -0.44 -1.13
CA ALA A 157 -13.85 -0.46 -1.30
C ALA A 157 -13.20 -1.60 -0.52
N PHE A 158 -12.13 -2.14 -1.10
CA PHE A 158 -11.22 -3.02 -0.39
C PHE A 158 -10.07 -2.19 0.17
N TYR A 159 -9.79 -2.35 1.46
CA TYR A 159 -8.72 -1.69 2.19
C TYR A 159 -7.75 -2.73 2.73
N ARG A 160 -6.45 -2.44 2.65
CA ARG A 160 -5.39 -3.28 3.21
C ARG A 160 -4.33 -2.40 3.85
N GLU A 161 -3.93 -2.74 5.07
CA GLU A 161 -2.78 -2.14 5.73
C GLU A 161 -1.76 -3.19 6.16
N THR A 162 -0.48 -2.86 6.04
CA THR A 162 0.61 -3.71 6.52
C THR A 162 1.56 -2.91 7.38
N ILE A 163 2.09 -3.56 8.42
CA ILE A 163 3.19 -3.06 9.24
C ILE A 163 4.33 -4.06 9.13
N LYS A 164 5.50 -3.58 8.74
CA LYS A 164 6.73 -4.35 8.61
C LYS A 164 7.80 -3.78 9.52
N ARG A 165 8.58 -4.65 10.16
CA ARG A 165 9.82 -4.28 10.83
C ARG A 165 10.96 -4.75 9.95
N ARG A 166 11.72 -3.81 9.38
CA ARG A 166 12.66 -4.08 8.29
C ARG A 166 11.96 -4.88 7.17
N ARG A 167 12.29 -6.17 7.00
CA ARG A 167 11.73 -7.05 5.96
C ARG A 167 10.65 -8.01 6.45
N ARG A 168 10.34 -8.02 7.76
CA ARG A 168 9.42 -8.98 8.37
C ARG A 168 8.04 -8.35 8.53
N ASN A 169 7.01 -9.03 8.02
CA ASN A 169 5.62 -8.66 8.28
C ASN A 169 5.29 -8.89 9.76
N VAL A 170 4.78 -7.85 10.40
CA VAL A 170 4.35 -7.83 11.81
C VAL A 170 2.83 -7.84 11.89
N SER A 171 2.17 -7.03 11.08
CA SER A 171 0.72 -6.93 11.04
C SER A 171 0.23 -6.77 9.62
N LEU A 172 -0.89 -7.43 9.33
CA LEU A 172 -1.71 -7.28 8.14
C LEU A 172 -3.16 -7.13 8.60
N SER A 173 -3.82 -6.04 8.22
CA SER A 173 -5.27 -5.88 8.37
C SER A 173 -5.88 -5.67 7.00
N GLU A 174 -6.99 -6.34 6.73
CA GLU A 174 -7.75 -6.21 5.50
C GLU A 174 -9.22 -5.94 5.83
N ALA A 175 -9.88 -5.11 5.04
CA ALA A 175 -11.28 -4.79 5.22
C ALA A 175 -11.99 -4.54 3.89
N VAL A 176 -13.28 -4.87 3.87
CA VAL A 176 -14.24 -4.32 2.93
C VAL A 176 -15.00 -3.22 3.66
N VAL A 177 -15.04 -2.04 3.09
CA VAL A 177 -15.67 -0.86 3.67
C VAL A 177 -16.66 -0.25 2.69
N ASN A 178 -17.72 0.32 3.26
CA ASN A 178 -18.68 1.15 2.55
C ASN A 178 -18.33 2.61 2.81
N ILE A 179 -18.08 3.37 1.75
CA ILE A 179 -17.75 4.79 1.78
C ILE A 179 -18.97 5.55 1.28
N TYR A 180 -19.60 6.29 2.19
CA TYR A 180 -20.66 7.21 1.88
C TYR A 180 -20.01 8.53 1.45
N LYS A 181 -19.75 8.61 0.15
CA LYS A 181 -19.14 9.75 -0.52
C LYS A 181 -20.15 10.88 -0.64
N SER A 182 -19.78 12.02 -0.10
CA SER A 182 -20.52 13.26 -0.26
C SER A 182 -20.09 13.97 -1.57
N PRO A 183 -20.96 14.82 -2.15
CA PRO A 183 -20.62 15.60 -3.34
C PRO A 183 -19.26 16.32 -3.23
N TYR A 184 -18.49 16.38 -4.31
CA TYR A 184 -17.16 17.02 -4.28
C TYR A 184 -17.24 18.53 -4.07
N ASN A 185 -18.33 19.17 -4.49
CA ASN A 185 -18.57 20.59 -4.22
C ASN A 185 -19.05 20.88 -2.78
N SER A 186 -19.23 19.84 -1.95
CA SER A 186 -19.73 19.98 -0.59
C SER A 186 -18.61 19.90 0.45
N GLU A 187 -18.70 20.76 1.46
CA GLU A 187 -17.86 20.73 2.68
C GLU A 187 -18.18 19.55 3.60
N ARG A 188 -19.25 18.79 3.32
CA ARG A 188 -19.55 17.57 4.07
C ARG A 188 -18.41 16.57 3.93
N ARG A 189 -18.05 15.94 5.04
CA ARG A 189 -17.05 14.87 5.08
C ARG A 189 -17.70 13.54 4.74
N ASP A 190 -16.93 12.66 4.10
CA ASP A 190 -17.39 11.30 3.84
C ASP A 190 -17.51 10.52 5.15
N ALA A 191 -18.42 9.54 5.16
CA ALA A 191 -18.53 8.57 6.24
C ALA A 191 -18.06 7.20 5.75
N VAL A 192 -17.48 6.42 6.64
CA VAL A 192 -17.04 5.05 6.35
C VAL A 192 -17.74 4.12 7.32
N GLU A 193 -18.29 3.03 6.80
CA GLU A 193 -18.86 1.93 7.56
C GLU A 193 -18.03 0.67 7.27
N LEU A 194 -17.72 -0.09 8.32
CA LEU A 194 -17.01 -1.34 8.18
C LEU A 194 -18.00 -2.44 7.79
N PHE A 195 -17.79 -3.06 6.63
CA PHE A 195 -18.61 -4.20 6.23
C PHE A 195 -18.03 -5.50 6.77
N LYS A 196 -16.77 -5.82 6.44
CA LYS A 196 -16.05 -6.98 6.95
C LYS A 196 -14.58 -6.66 7.14
N ALA A 197 -13.95 -7.22 8.17
CA ALA A 197 -12.51 -7.12 8.41
C ALA A 197 -11.90 -8.47 8.72
N ARG A 198 -10.59 -8.59 8.50
CA ARG A 198 -9.76 -9.65 9.08
C ARG A 198 -8.38 -9.09 9.41
N LYS A 199 -7.72 -9.72 10.38
CA LYS A 199 -6.35 -9.37 10.75
C LYS A 199 -5.50 -10.61 10.93
N SER A 200 -4.22 -10.46 10.62
CA SER A 200 -3.16 -11.36 11.01
C SER A 200 -2.05 -10.52 11.62
N THR A 201 -1.90 -10.61 12.94
CA THR A 201 -0.85 -9.89 13.67
C THR A 201 -0.04 -10.89 14.46
N ASP A 202 1.27 -10.87 14.26
CA ASP A 202 2.20 -11.67 15.03
C ASP A 202 2.97 -10.76 16.00
N TYR A 203 2.41 -10.62 17.21
CA TYR A 203 3.00 -9.80 18.27
C TYR A 203 4.33 -10.37 18.79
N SER A 204 4.61 -11.67 18.58
CA SER A 204 5.90 -12.27 18.99
C SER A 204 7.09 -11.70 18.19
N ARG A 205 6.81 -11.09 17.03
CA ARG A 205 7.83 -10.46 16.16
C ARG A 205 8.16 -9.01 16.56
N LEU A 206 7.50 -8.48 17.59
CA LEU A 206 7.69 -7.14 18.12
C LEU A 206 8.55 -7.18 19.38
N ASP A 207 9.88 -7.28 19.21
CA ASP A 207 10.82 -7.34 20.34
C ASP A 207 10.84 -6.07 21.25
N THR A 208 10.10 -4.99 20.94
CA THR A 208 10.29 -3.72 21.69
C THR A 208 9.08 -2.77 21.72
N ILE A 209 8.35 -2.57 20.61
CA ILE A 209 7.18 -1.65 20.57
C ILE A 209 6.10 -2.25 19.68
N ALA A 210 4.85 -2.24 20.15
CA ALA A 210 3.68 -2.45 19.32
C ALA A 210 3.34 -1.17 18.55
N LEU A 211 3.78 -1.10 17.29
CA LEU A 211 3.41 -0.01 16.39
C LEU A 211 1.95 -0.19 15.94
N LYS A 212 1.19 0.90 15.96
CA LYS A 212 -0.22 0.93 15.56
C LYS A 212 -0.45 2.07 14.58
N LEU A 213 -1.24 1.81 13.54
CA LEU A 213 -1.68 2.84 12.60
C LEU A 213 -3.04 3.37 13.04
N GLN A 214 -3.08 4.64 13.45
CA GLN A 214 -4.35 5.33 13.66
C GLN A 214 -4.88 5.82 12.31
N GLY A 215 -6.19 5.71 12.10
CA GLY A 215 -6.89 6.22 10.92
C GLY A 215 -7.52 5.13 10.06
N GLY A 216 -6.90 3.96 9.97
CA GLY A 216 -7.38 2.86 9.11
C GLY A 216 -7.72 3.36 7.69
N PRO A 217 -8.90 3.03 7.13
CA PRO A 217 -9.33 3.49 5.81
C PRO A 217 -9.26 5.01 5.57
N PHE A 218 -9.34 5.83 6.62
CA PHE A 218 -9.24 7.29 6.46
C PHE A 218 -7.86 7.75 5.97
N ASN A 219 -6.78 6.99 6.23
CA ASN A 219 -5.43 7.31 5.76
C ASN A 219 -5.30 7.25 4.23
N THR A 220 -6.20 6.51 3.56
CA THR A 220 -6.26 6.39 2.10
C THR A 220 -7.42 7.19 1.52
N LEU A 221 -8.47 7.47 2.30
CA LEU A 221 -9.57 8.32 1.87
C LEU A 221 -9.17 9.80 1.82
N TYR A 222 -8.42 10.29 2.83
CA TYR A 222 -8.05 11.71 2.92
C TYR A 222 -6.99 12.15 1.94
N VAL A 223 -6.37 11.23 1.19
CA VAL A 223 -5.46 11.59 0.10
C VAL A 223 -6.19 11.94 -1.20
N ASP A 224 -7.53 11.80 -1.25
CA ASP A 224 -8.36 12.31 -2.33
C ASP A 224 -8.29 13.85 -2.37
N ILE A 225 -7.32 14.37 -3.12
CA ILE A 225 -7.02 15.81 -3.26
C ILE A 225 -8.25 16.59 -3.72
N MET A 226 -9.06 16.01 -4.61
CA MET A 226 -10.24 16.70 -5.13
C MET A 226 -11.34 16.83 -4.09
N LYS A 227 -11.45 15.87 -3.16
CA LYS A 227 -12.41 15.94 -2.05
C LYS A 227 -11.86 16.70 -0.84
N TYR A 228 -10.56 16.56 -0.56
CA TYR A 228 -9.87 17.10 0.62
C TYR A 228 -8.63 17.93 0.25
N PRO A 229 -8.77 18.96 -0.60
CA PRO A 229 -7.63 19.74 -1.06
C PRO A 229 -6.91 20.44 0.10
N GLU A 230 -7.62 20.78 1.18
CA GLU A 230 -7.09 21.50 2.33
C GLU A 230 -6.04 20.72 3.14
N TYR A 231 -5.89 19.41 2.94
CA TYR A 231 -4.82 18.66 3.58
C TYR A 231 -3.46 18.81 2.88
N ILE A 232 -3.43 19.43 1.69
CA ILE A 232 -2.22 19.58 0.88
C ILE A 232 -2.06 21.03 0.39
N PHE A 233 -3.16 21.62 -0.05
CA PHE A 233 -3.28 22.87 -0.80
C PHE A 233 -4.35 23.78 -0.17
N ASP A 234 -4.30 23.98 1.15
CA ASP A 234 -5.14 25.01 1.76
C ASP A 234 -4.76 26.42 1.25
N ASN A 235 -5.63 27.40 1.49
CA ASN A 235 -5.45 28.75 0.94
C ASN A 235 -4.15 29.44 1.40
N GLU A 236 -3.67 29.15 2.60
CA GLU A 236 -2.45 29.74 3.15
C GLU A 236 -1.21 28.99 2.62
N SER A 237 -1.26 27.66 2.56
CA SER A 237 -0.15 26.83 2.10
C SER A 237 0.00 26.79 0.58
N PHE A 238 -1.04 27.09 -0.20
CA PHE A 238 -0.96 27.07 -1.67
C PHE A 238 0.14 28.00 -2.20
N GLU A 239 0.23 29.22 -1.65
CA GLU A 239 1.23 30.23 -2.03
C GLU A 239 2.64 29.86 -1.57
N ASN A 240 2.78 28.89 -0.66
CA ASN A 240 4.08 28.37 -0.22
C ASN A 240 4.68 27.35 -1.20
N TYR A 241 3.95 27.00 -2.28
CA TYR A 241 4.42 26.08 -3.32
C TYR A 241 4.88 26.79 -4.59
N LYS A 242 5.99 26.32 -5.14
CA LYS A 242 6.38 26.55 -6.53
C LYS A 242 5.80 25.44 -7.41
N PHE A 243 5.06 25.84 -8.44
CA PHE A 243 4.54 24.94 -9.48
C PHE A 243 5.31 25.12 -10.79
N SER A 244 5.60 24.02 -11.49
CA SER A 244 6.24 24.04 -12.81
C SER A 244 5.74 22.91 -13.69
N PHE A 245 5.70 23.14 -15.00
CA PHE A 245 5.47 22.08 -15.97
C PHE A 245 6.70 21.18 -16.07
N ASP A 246 6.46 19.88 -16.03
CA ASP A 246 7.39 18.85 -16.49
C ASP A 246 6.96 18.37 -17.90
N ARG A 247 7.68 17.39 -18.45
CA ARG A 247 7.33 16.74 -19.71
C ARG A 247 5.91 16.16 -19.63
N SER A 248 5.06 16.57 -20.55
CA SER A 248 3.75 15.93 -20.75
C SER A 248 3.92 14.46 -21.12
N THR A 249 2.92 13.66 -20.77
CA THR A 249 2.90 12.21 -21.03
C THR A 249 1.55 11.79 -21.59
N LEU A 250 1.50 10.60 -22.18
CA LEU A 250 0.26 9.92 -22.51
C LEU A 250 -0.13 8.94 -21.40
N ILE A 251 -1.38 8.97 -20.94
CA ILE A 251 -1.94 8.00 -19.99
C ILE A 251 -3.30 7.57 -20.53
N ASN A 252 -3.46 6.28 -20.85
CA ASN A 252 -4.69 5.72 -21.44
C ASN A 252 -5.17 6.53 -22.67
N ASP A 253 -4.23 6.82 -23.59
CA ASP A 253 -4.46 7.62 -24.80
C ASP A 253 -4.92 9.08 -24.58
N ARG A 254 -4.83 9.57 -23.34
CA ARG A 254 -5.07 10.97 -23.00
C ARG A 254 -3.76 11.72 -22.83
N LEU A 255 -3.67 12.92 -23.39
CA LEU A 255 -2.55 13.81 -23.15
C LEU A 255 -2.68 14.43 -21.76
N ILE A 256 -1.60 14.33 -20.98
CA ILE A 256 -1.57 14.73 -19.58
C ILE A 256 -0.45 15.75 -19.38
N TYR A 257 -0.80 16.91 -18.80
CA TYR A 257 0.17 17.80 -18.17
C TYR A 257 0.69 17.16 -16.89
N VAL A 258 2.02 17.10 -16.77
CA VAL A 258 2.68 16.73 -15.51
C VAL A 258 3.12 18.02 -14.83
N ILE A 259 2.53 18.32 -13.67
CA ILE A 259 2.85 19.51 -12.88
C ILE A 259 3.65 19.11 -11.66
N ASP A 260 4.91 19.53 -11.61
CA ASP A 260 5.71 19.48 -10.40
C ASP A 260 5.25 20.55 -9.40
N PHE A 261 5.17 20.18 -8.14
CA PHE A 261 4.99 21.12 -7.03
C PHE A 261 5.97 20.79 -5.90
N LYS A 262 6.51 21.84 -5.28
CA LYS A 262 7.39 21.74 -4.12
C LYS A 262 7.37 23.03 -3.33
N GLN A 263 7.60 22.96 -2.02
CA GLN A 263 7.64 24.18 -1.20
C GLN A 263 8.78 25.11 -1.59
N HIS A 264 8.60 26.41 -1.34
CA HIS A 264 9.68 27.39 -1.40
C HIS A 264 10.77 27.07 -0.36
N GLU A 265 12.03 27.33 -0.71
CA GLU A 265 13.20 27.03 0.14
C GLU A 265 13.19 27.76 1.48
N THR A 266 12.48 28.89 1.56
CA THR A 266 12.34 29.69 2.79
C THR A 266 11.31 29.12 3.77
N ILE A 267 10.50 28.14 3.35
CA ILE A 267 9.46 27.53 4.18
C ILE A 267 10.09 26.42 5.01
N LEU A 268 9.99 26.53 6.33
CA LEU A 268 10.58 25.58 7.27
C LEU A 268 9.57 24.52 7.73
N GLU A 269 8.28 24.81 7.62
CA GLU A 269 7.21 23.85 7.86
C GLU A 269 7.28 22.74 6.80
N PRO A 270 7.23 21.45 7.20
CA PRO A 270 7.16 20.35 6.25
C PRO A 270 5.88 20.43 5.42
N LEU A 271 6.01 20.73 4.14
CA LEU A 271 4.92 20.68 3.15
C LEU A 271 5.15 19.51 2.18
N TYR A 272 4.17 19.27 1.31
CA TYR A 272 4.26 18.19 0.34
C TYR A 272 5.05 18.60 -0.91
N GLN A 273 5.58 17.61 -1.63
CA GLN A 273 6.17 17.81 -2.94
C GLN A 273 5.84 16.62 -3.82
N GLY A 274 5.73 16.82 -5.13
CA GLY A 274 5.39 15.73 -6.03
C GLY A 274 4.92 16.19 -7.39
N LYS A 275 4.16 15.30 -8.03
CA LYS A 275 3.63 15.47 -9.39
C LYS A 275 2.11 15.32 -9.39
N LEU A 276 1.45 16.26 -10.05
CA LEU A 276 0.03 16.20 -10.39
C LEU A 276 -0.09 15.85 -11.88
N PHE A 277 -0.97 14.91 -12.20
CA PHE A 277 -1.25 14.46 -13.56
C PHE A 277 -2.59 15.04 -13.98
N ILE A 278 -2.59 16.05 -14.84
CA ILE A 278 -3.78 16.82 -15.22
C ILE A 278 -4.10 16.60 -16.69
N ASP A 279 -5.30 16.09 -16.96
CA ASP A 279 -5.85 15.97 -18.32
C ASP A 279 -5.89 17.33 -19.01
N ILE A 280 -5.31 17.42 -20.21
CA ILE A 280 -5.17 18.69 -20.93
C ILE A 280 -6.54 19.27 -21.32
N GLU A 281 -7.44 18.42 -21.82
CA GLU A 281 -8.71 18.86 -22.40
C GLU A 281 -9.66 19.41 -21.33
N ASN A 282 -9.85 18.66 -20.25
CA ASN A 282 -10.86 18.96 -19.23
C ASN A 282 -10.27 19.63 -17.99
N LYS A 283 -8.94 19.68 -17.89
CA LYS A 283 -8.20 20.17 -16.70
C LYS A 283 -8.54 19.36 -15.46
N THR A 284 -8.67 18.05 -15.64
CA THR A 284 -9.08 17.10 -14.60
C THR A 284 -7.86 16.42 -13.99
N LEU A 285 -7.78 16.33 -12.66
CA LEU A 285 -6.73 15.58 -11.99
C LEU A 285 -6.97 14.07 -12.18
N THR A 286 -6.12 13.41 -12.96
CA THR A 286 -6.23 11.97 -13.21
C THR A 286 -5.49 11.15 -12.16
N SER A 287 -4.38 11.69 -11.64
CA SER A 287 -3.59 11.10 -10.56
C SER A 287 -2.74 12.15 -9.85
N ALA A 288 -2.27 11.83 -8.65
CA ALA A 288 -1.21 12.57 -7.97
C ALA A 288 -0.30 11.60 -7.22
N ILE A 289 1.01 11.87 -7.28
CA ILE A 289 2.04 11.15 -6.52
C ILE A 289 2.89 12.18 -5.80
N TYR A 290 2.94 12.11 -4.48
CA TYR A 290 3.58 13.14 -3.67
C TYR A 290 4.11 12.58 -2.35
N SER A 291 5.06 13.28 -1.75
CA SER A 291 5.69 12.93 -0.49
C SER A 291 5.83 14.15 0.40
N LEU A 292 5.92 13.94 1.70
CA LEU A 292 6.27 15.02 2.63
C LEU A 292 7.75 15.40 2.45
N ASN A 293 8.03 16.70 2.36
CA ASN A 293 9.38 17.21 2.42
C ASN A 293 9.85 17.27 3.89
N ILE A 294 10.61 16.26 4.32
CA ILE A 294 11.09 16.14 5.70
C ILE A 294 12.39 16.96 5.86
N THR A 295 12.25 18.27 6.02
CA THR A 295 13.38 19.19 6.30
C THR A 295 13.75 19.22 7.79
N ASP A 296 12.74 19.14 8.66
CA ASP A 296 12.87 19.10 10.11
C ASP A 296 12.12 17.86 10.64
N ARG A 297 12.89 16.89 11.15
CA ARG A 297 12.35 15.62 11.64
C ARG A 297 11.44 15.78 12.87
N GLU A 298 11.67 16.78 13.71
CA GLU A 298 10.88 17.01 14.92
C GLU A 298 9.53 17.63 14.55
N ARG A 299 9.52 18.57 13.59
CA ARG A 299 8.28 19.09 13.00
C ARG A 299 7.49 17.98 12.32
N ALA A 300 8.15 17.18 11.50
CA ALA A 300 7.51 16.05 10.83
C ALA A 300 6.97 15.02 11.85
N ALA A 301 7.73 14.70 12.91
CA ALA A 301 7.27 13.80 13.96
C ALA A 301 5.96 14.28 14.63
N ARG A 302 5.79 15.60 14.85
CA ARG A 302 4.55 16.15 15.41
C ARG A 302 3.31 15.93 14.54
N LEU A 303 3.48 15.78 13.23
CA LEU A 303 2.38 15.53 12.29
C LEU A 303 1.89 14.06 12.35
N PHE A 304 2.79 13.10 12.58
CA PHE A 304 2.49 11.67 12.43
C PHE A 304 2.54 10.86 13.74
N VAL A 305 3.27 11.33 14.75
CA VAL A 305 3.47 10.61 16.02
C VAL A 305 2.48 11.12 17.06
N ARG A 306 1.38 10.39 17.23
CA ARG A 306 0.34 10.73 18.21
C ARG A 306 0.75 10.42 19.66
N ARG A 307 1.42 9.29 19.88
CA ARG A 307 1.83 8.80 21.20
C ARG A 307 3.06 7.91 21.07
N LYS A 308 4.03 8.08 21.97
CA LYS A 308 5.22 7.23 22.11
C LYS A 308 5.50 6.92 23.59
N PRO A 309 6.15 5.79 23.92
CA PRO A 309 6.64 5.56 25.28
C PRO A 309 7.68 6.62 25.70
N PRO A 310 7.92 6.81 27.01
CA PRO A 310 9.05 7.58 27.49
C PRO A 310 10.38 7.01 26.95
N LYS A 311 11.40 7.86 26.74
CA LYS A 311 12.74 7.48 26.25
C LYS A 311 12.82 6.84 24.86
N VAL A 312 11.74 6.95 24.10
CA VAL A 312 11.69 6.49 22.71
C VAL A 312 11.52 7.69 21.84
N ASP A 313 12.40 7.87 20.87
CA ASP A 313 12.19 8.85 19.83
C ASP A 313 11.74 8.18 18.54
N VAL A 314 10.75 8.80 17.92
CA VAL A 314 10.11 8.29 16.71
C VAL A 314 9.98 9.45 15.76
N TRP A 315 10.53 9.29 14.57
CA TRP A 315 10.37 10.28 13.51
C TRP A 315 10.15 9.58 12.16
N PRO A 316 9.34 10.19 11.29
CA PRO A 316 9.22 9.72 9.92
C PRO A 316 10.56 9.95 9.21
N THR A 317 10.99 8.96 8.46
CA THR A 317 12.06 9.12 7.46
C THR A 317 11.47 9.23 6.06
N GLU A 318 10.23 8.81 5.89
CA GLU A 318 9.55 8.85 4.60
C GLU A 318 8.03 8.82 4.75
N VAL A 319 7.34 9.63 3.96
CA VAL A 319 5.89 9.69 3.91
C VAL A 319 5.50 9.98 2.47
N SER A 320 4.92 9.00 1.78
CA SER A 320 4.59 9.07 0.36
C SER A 320 3.16 8.61 0.11
N TYR A 321 2.50 9.27 -0.83
CA TYR A 321 1.10 9.09 -1.17
C TYR A 321 0.93 8.98 -2.68
N ARG A 322 -0.08 8.19 -3.07
CA ARG A 322 -0.60 8.15 -4.44
C ARG A 322 -2.11 8.11 -4.39
N VAL A 323 -2.75 8.86 -5.28
CA VAL A 323 -4.18 8.76 -5.54
C VAL A 323 -4.42 8.72 -7.03
N ASP A 324 -5.31 7.82 -7.46
CA ASP A 324 -5.73 7.69 -8.85
C ASP A 324 -7.25 7.83 -8.95
N TYR A 325 -7.67 8.58 -9.95
CA TYR A 325 -9.06 8.80 -10.28
C TYR A 325 -9.46 7.95 -11.49
N ARG A 326 -10.73 7.53 -11.52
CA ARG A 326 -11.32 6.77 -12.62
C ARG A 326 -12.43 7.58 -13.25
N GLU A 327 -12.59 7.41 -14.55
CA GLU A 327 -13.62 8.06 -15.35
C GLU A 327 -14.72 7.06 -15.70
N LYS A 328 -15.97 7.51 -15.62
CA LYS A 328 -17.13 6.81 -16.15
C LYS A 328 -18.19 7.83 -16.56
N ASP A 329 -18.74 7.66 -17.75
CA ASP A 329 -19.81 8.51 -18.31
C ASP A 329 -19.47 10.02 -18.30
N GLY A 330 -18.20 10.36 -18.55
CA GLY A 330 -17.68 11.74 -18.56
C GLY A 330 -17.41 12.34 -17.18
N LYS A 331 -17.62 11.58 -16.09
CA LYS A 331 -17.40 12.02 -14.71
C LYS A 331 -16.31 11.21 -14.03
N TRP A 332 -15.52 11.88 -13.20
CA TRP A 332 -14.41 11.28 -12.48
C TRP A 332 -14.77 10.98 -11.02
N TYR A 333 -14.14 9.96 -10.45
CA TYR A 333 -14.26 9.60 -9.05
C TYR A 333 -12.96 9.00 -8.51
N TYR A 334 -12.71 9.17 -7.23
CA TYR A 334 -11.66 8.46 -6.50
C TYR A 334 -11.77 6.95 -6.70
N GLY A 335 -10.74 6.34 -7.27
CA GLY A 335 -10.73 4.90 -7.61
C GLY A 335 -9.72 4.09 -6.82
N TYR A 336 -8.57 4.68 -6.49
CA TYR A 336 -7.48 4.01 -5.80
C TYR A 336 -6.62 5.00 -5.01
N SER A 337 -6.06 4.55 -3.89
CA SER A 337 -4.94 5.26 -3.28
C SER A 337 -4.02 4.36 -2.47
N ASN A 338 -2.81 4.86 -2.27
CA ASN A 338 -1.76 4.26 -1.48
C ASN A 338 -1.14 5.31 -0.54
N ALA A 339 -0.82 4.90 0.68
CA ALA A 339 -0.01 5.64 1.63
C ALA A 339 1.11 4.74 2.12
N ALA A 340 2.36 5.18 2.00
CA ALA A 340 3.53 4.48 2.51
C ALA A 340 4.30 5.39 3.47
N LEU A 341 4.51 4.91 4.68
CA LEU A 341 5.20 5.63 5.74
C LEU A 341 6.35 4.78 6.26
N THR A 342 7.51 5.38 6.47
CA THR A 342 8.64 4.74 7.14
C THR A 342 9.03 5.57 8.35
N PHE A 343 9.16 4.89 9.49
CA PHE A 343 9.56 5.48 10.76
C PHE A 343 10.82 4.84 11.28
N LYS A 344 11.69 5.67 11.82
CA LYS A 344 12.81 5.25 12.65
C LYS A 344 12.40 5.37 14.12
N VAL A 345 12.61 4.30 14.86
CA VAL A 345 12.33 4.17 16.28
C VAL A 345 13.65 3.96 17.00
N ASP A 346 14.02 4.93 17.82
CA ASP A 346 15.26 4.95 18.58
C ASP A 346 14.98 4.88 20.07
N TRP A 347 15.71 4.01 20.76
CA TRP A 347 15.60 3.82 22.22
C TRP A 347 16.88 4.33 22.85
N GLU A 348 16.78 5.20 23.85
CA GLU A 348 17.95 5.73 24.57
C GLU A 348 18.90 4.60 25.05
N ASP A 349 18.34 3.47 25.47
CA ASP A 349 19.09 2.35 26.06
C ASP A 349 19.44 1.23 25.04
N LYS A 350 19.24 1.43 23.72
CA LYS A 350 19.60 0.43 22.69
C LYS A 350 20.65 0.94 21.71
N LEU A 351 21.64 0.10 21.44
CA LEU A 351 22.72 0.37 20.46
C LEU A 351 22.23 0.47 19.00
N PHE A 352 21.04 -0.03 18.67
CA PHE A 352 20.51 -0.03 17.31
C PHE A 352 19.04 0.41 17.28
N ASN A 353 18.76 1.38 16.43
CA ASN A 353 17.41 1.77 16.05
C ASN A 353 16.68 0.66 15.25
N SER A 354 15.36 0.72 15.31
CA SER A 354 14.46 -0.12 14.51
C SER A 354 13.78 0.73 13.43
N VAL A 355 13.70 0.18 12.22
CA VAL A 355 12.97 0.79 11.11
C VAL A 355 11.67 0.02 10.90
N TYR A 356 10.58 0.77 10.87
CA TYR A 356 9.24 0.25 10.61
C TYR A 356 8.67 0.89 9.36
N SER A 357 8.10 0.08 8.48
CA SER A 357 7.39 0.54 7.29
C SER A 357 5.92 0.17 7.40
N MET A 358 5.06 1.12 7.08
CA MET A 358 3.61 1.00 7.14
C MET A 358 3.08 1.33 5.75
N THR A 359 2.21 0.48 5.24
CA THR A 359 1.52 0.74 3.97
C THR A 359 0.03 0.66 4.21
N ALA A 360 -0.74 1.57 3.66
CA ALA A 360 -2.20 1.50 3.58
C ALA A 360 -2.61 1.68 2.13
N GLU A 361 -3.49 0.81 1.64
CA GLU A 361 -3.90 0.76 0.25
C GLU A 361 -5.41 0.58 0.18
N MET A 362 -6.08 1.33 -0.68
CA MET A 362 -7.52 1.23 -0.86
C MET A 362 -7.89 1.28 -2.34
N ALA A 363 -8.82 0.42 -2.74
CA ALA A 363 -9.34 0.38 -4.10
C ALA A 363 -10.86 0.28 -4.09
N VAL A 364 -11.52 1.17 -4.83
CA VAL A 364 -12.96 1.12 -5.07
C VAL A 364 -13.27 -0.03 -6.03
N THR A 365 -14.21 -0.88 -5.62
CA THR A 365 -14.57 -2.12 -6.32
C THR A 365 -15.97 -2.09 -6.92
N ASP A 366 -16.86 -1.29 -6.33
CA ASP A 366 -18.23 -1.06 -6.80
C ASP A 366 -18.70 0.31 -6.33
N TRP A 367 -19.68 0.90 -7.01
CA TRP A 367 -20.30 2.15 -6.59
C TRP A 367 -21.73 2.28 -7.12
N GLU A 368 -22.58 2.98 -6.37
CA GLU A 368 -23.94 3.31 -6.76
C GLU A 368 -24.36 4.70 -6.24
N PRO A 369 -25.35 5.36 -6.89
CA PRO A 369 -25.91 6.60 -6.38
C PRO A 369 -26.59 6.39 -5.02
N ASN A 370 -26.30 7.26 -4.05
CA ASN A 370 -27.00 7.31 -2.77
C ASN A 370 -28.07 8.40 -2.85
N VAL A 371 -29.19 8.10 -3.51
CA VAL A 371 -30.24 9.08 -3.84
C VAL A 371 -30.84 9.74 -2.60
N SER A 372 -30.94 9.02 -1.48
CA SER A 372 -31.44 9.59 -0.22
C SER A 372 -30.44 10.54 0.44
N GLY A 373 -29.15 10.45 0.08
CA GLY A 373 -28.06 11.17 0.74
C GLY A 373 -27.88 10.76 2.21
N GLU A 374 -28.51 9.68 2.64
CA GLU A 374 -28.45 9.23 4.02
C GLU A 374 -27.06 8.71 4.36
N LEU A 375 -26.65 8.99 5.59
CA LEU A 375 -25.42 8.47 6.16
C LEU A 375 -25.76 7.37 7.16
N PRO A 376 -24.87 6.40 7.38
CA PRO A 376 -25.09 5.35 8.36
C PRO A 376 -25.24 5.97 9.75
N LYS A 377 -25.90 5.26 10.67
CA LYS A 377 -26.05 5.74 12.06
C LYS A 377 -24.67 5.97 12.68
N ASN A 378 -24.52 6.98 13.55
CA ASN A 378 -23.22 7.32 14.16
C ASN A 378 -22.50 6.14 14.82
N ARG A 379 -23.24 5.20 15.40
CA ARG A 379 -22.69 3.96 16.01
C ARG A 379 -22.09 2.98 15.00
N ASN A 380 -22.53 3.02 13.74
CA ASN A 380 -22.02 2.18 12.66
C ASN A 380 -20.87 2.86 11.91
N ARG A 381 -20.68 4.17 12.09
CA ARG A 381 -19.60 4.93 11.45
C ARG A 381 -18.27 4.56 12.09
N LEU A 382 -17.28 4.25 11.27
CA LEU A 382 -15.90 4.17 11.71
C LEU A 382 -15.45 5.53 12.24
N LYS A 383 -14.79 5.50 13.40
CA LYS A 383 -14.16 6.69 13.96
C LYS A 383 -12.90 6.99 13.15
N LYS A 384 -12.62 8.28 12.94
CA LYS A 384 -11.37 8.75 12.30
C LYS A 384 -10.11 8.34 13.07
N SER A 385 -10.25 8.00 14.36
CA SER A 385 -9.18 7.52 15.24
C SER A 385 -9.10 6.00 15.35
N ILE A 386 -9.78 5.26 14.48
CA ILE A 386 -9.77 3.79 14.48
C ILE A 386 -8.34 3.26 14.38
N ILE A 387 -8.09 2.16 15.09
CA ILE A 387 -6.92 1.30 14.87
C ILE A 387 -7.48 -0.02 14.38
N LEU A 388 -7.39 -0.28 13.08
CA LEU A 388 -8.12 -1.40 12.46
C LEU A 388 -7.65 -2.76 13.02
N SER A 389 -6.37 -2.88 13.37
CA SER A 389 -5.84 -4.08 14.03
C SER A 389 -6.43 -4.34 15.42
N ASP A 390 -7.00 -3.35 16.09
CA ASP A 390 -7.60 -3.48 17.41
C ASP A 390 -9.11 -3.77 17.37
N GLU A 391 -9.76 -3.52 16.23
CA GLU A 391 -11.19 -3.77 16.09
C GLU A 391 -11.53 -5.26 16.31
N ALA A 392 -12.74 -5.49 16.83
CA ALA A 392 -13.29 -6.81 17.19
C ALA A 392 -14.53 -7.20 16.35
N ILE A 393 -14.92 -6.38 15.36
CA ILE A 393 -16.12 -6.57 14.53
C ILE A 393 -15.73 -7.14 13.15
N GLY A 394 -16.40 -8.21 12.73
CA GLY A 394 -16.20 -8.88 11.43
C GLY A 394 -15.28 -10.11 11.44
N PHE A 395 -14.88 -10.58 12.63
CA PHE A 395 -13.99 -11.73 12.78
C PHE A 395 -14.71 -13.05 12.54
N SER A 396 -14.03 -13.95 11.83
CA SER A 396 -14.46 -15.30 11.46
C SER A 396 -15.85 -15.34 10.81
N ASP A 397 -15.93 -14.87 9.58
CA ASP A 397 -16.81 -15.52 8.61
C ASP A 397 -15.90 -16.38 7.71
N PRO A 398 -15.64 -17.66 8.07
CA PRO A 398 -14.84 -18.57 7.25
C PRO A 398 -15.48 -18.81 5.87
N ASP A 399 -16.78 -18.57 5.68
CA ASP A 399 -17.44 -18.76 4.39
C ASP A 399 -17.20 -17.57 3.46
N PHE A 400 -17.21 -16.35 4.00
CA PHE A 400 -16.82 -15.16 3.25
C PHE A 400 -15.32 -15.14 3.02
N TRP A 401 -14.51 -15.37 4.05
CA TRP A 401 -13.07 -15.33 3.88
C TRP A 401 -12.57 -16.59 3.21
N GLY A 402 -12.85 -17.81 3.67
CA GLY A 402 -12.38 -19.12 3.18
C GLY A 402 -11.04 -19.56 3.80
N GLU A 403 -10.89 -20.84 4.17
CA GLU A 403 -9.62 -21.37 4.71
C GLU A 403 -8.42 -21.20 3.74
N TYR A 404 -8.68 -21.21 2.42
CA TYR A 404 -7.66 -21.07 1.36
C TYR A 404 -7.52 -19.65 0.80
N ASN A 405 -8.02 -18.65 1.51
CA ASN A 405 -8.23 -17.32 0.95
C ASN A 405 -7.46 -16.20 1.65
N ILE A 406 -6.42 -16.55 2.39
CA ILE A 406 -5.41 -15.60 2.85
C ILE A 406 -4.74 -15.00 1.61
N ILE A 407 -4.88 -13.69 1.46
CA ILE A 407 -4.17 -12.94 0.43
C ILE A 407 -2.83 -12.65 1.06
N GLU A 408 -1.78 -13.28 0.53
CA GLU A 408 -0.43 -12.96 0.97
C GLU A 408 -0.20 -11.45 0.79
N PRO A 409 0.52 -10.80 1.72
CA PRO A 409 0.88 -9.38 1.57
C PRO A 409 1.50 -9.05 0.21
N GLU A 410 2.10 -10.05 -0.45
CA GLU A 410 2.73 -9.98 -1.76
C GLU A 410 1.78 -10.24 -2.95
N LYS A 411 0.46 -10.36 -2.76
CA LYS A 411 -0.52 -10.43 -3.86
C LYS A 411 -1.03 -9.04 -4.25
N SER A 412 -1.36 -8.89 -5.53
CA SER A 412 -1.90 -7.63 -6.06
C SER A 412 -3.22 -7.27 -5.39
N ILE A 413 -3.46 -5.98 -5.17
CA ILE A 413 -4.77 -5.52 -4.70
C ILE A 413 -5.86 -5.88 -5.72
N GLU A 414 -5.56 -5.87 -7.02
CA GLU A 414 -6.52 -6.23 -8.07
C GLU A 414 -7.01 -7.69 -7.95
N SER A 415 -6.11 -8.59 -7.56
CA SER A 415 -6.46 -9.99 -7.33
C SER A 415 -7.36 -10.14 -6.09
N ALA A 416 -7.10 -9.34 -5.06
CA ALA A 416 -7.94 -9.23 -3.87
C ALA A 416 -9.35 -8.76 -4.25
N ILE A 417 -9.42 -7.68 -5.02
CA ILE A 417 -10.67 -7.10 -5.53
C ILE A 417 -11.46 -8.12 -6.34
N LYS A 418 -10.86 -8.78 -7.32
CA LYS A 418 -11.55 -9.75 -8.19
C LYS A 418 -12.15 -10.90 -7.38
N LYS A 419 -11.44 -11.35 -6.35
CA LYS A 419 -11.91 -12.40 -5.44
C LYS A 419 -13.07 -11.92 -4.56
N ILE A 420 -12.93 -10.74 -3.98
CA ILE A 420 -13.94 -10.14 -3.11
C ILE A 420 -15.20 -9.81 -3.89
N GLN A 421 -15.10 -9.26 -5.10
CA GLN A 421 -16.25 -9.02 -5.97
C GLN A 421 -17.02 -10.31 -6.27
N ARG A 422 -16.33 -11.45 -6.50
CA ARG A 422 -16.98 -12.76 -6.68
C ARG A 422 -17.74 -13.19 -5.42
N GLN A 423 -17.16 -12.95 -4.23
CA GLN A 423 -17.79 -13.28 -2.95
C GLN A 423 -18.98 -12.37 -2.64
N LEU A 424 -18.86 -11.06 -2.85
CA LEU A 424 -19.96 -10.10 -2.72
C LEU A 424 -21.13 -10.45 -3.64
N LYS A 425 -20.86 -10.82 -4.91
CA LYS A 425 -21.89 -11.30 -5.84
C LYS A 425 -22.59 -12.57 -5.35
N ARG A 426 -21.87 -13.50 -4.73
CA ARG A 426 -22.45 -14.72 -4.12
C ARG A 426 -23.31 -14.40 -2.90
N ALA A 427 -22.82 -13.53 -2.02
CA ALA A 427 -23.57 -13.07 -0.84
C ALA A 427 -24.88 -12.38 -1.25
N ARG A 428 -24.85 -11.51 -2.27
CA ARG A 428 -26.04 -10.86 -2.84
C ARG A 428 -27.09 -11.86 -3.37
N ARG A 429 -26.67 -12.99 -3.95
CA ARG A 429 -27.58 -14.02 -4.51
C ARG A 429 -28.25 -14.89 -3.44
N ASN A 430 -27.66 -15.02 -2.25
CA ASN A 430 -28.12 -15.94 -1.21
C ASN A 430 -29.09 -15.30 -0.19
N GLY A 431 -29.59 -14.08 -0.44
CA GLY A 431 -30.68 -13.48 0.35
C GLY A 431 -30.35 -13.16 1.81
N GLY A 432 -29.08 -13.06 2.19
CA GLY A 432 -28.68 -12.68 3.55
C GLY A 432 -29.06 -11.23 3.86
N ASN A 433 -29.88 -11.01 4.89
CA ASN A 433 -30.34 -9.70 5.41
C ASN A 433 -29.24 -8.76 5.93
N SER A 434 -27.97 -9.06 5.64
CA SER A 434 -26.82 -8.20 5.89
C SER A 434 -26.17 -7.84 4.55
N ILE A 435 -26.91 -7.05 3.78
CA ILE A 435 -26.50 -6.53 2.48
C ILE A 435 -25.67 -5.24 2.70
N PRO A 436 -24.51 -5.07 2.04
CA PRO A 436 -23.77 -3.80 2.00
C PRO A 436 -24.45 -2.73 1.17
#